data_AF-A0A958X5F2-F1
#
_entry.id   AF-A0A958X5F2-F1
#
_cell.length_a   1.000
_cell.length_b   1.000
_cell.length_c   1.000
_cell.angle_alpha   90.00
_cell.angle_beta   90.00
_cell.angle_gamma   90.00
#
_symmetry.space_group_name_H-M   'P 1'
#
loop_
_entity.id
_entity.type
_entity.pdbx_description
1 polymer ?
#
loop_
_entity_poly.entity_id
_entity_poly.type
_entity_poly.pdbx_seq_one_letter_code
_entity_poly.pdbx_strand_id
1 'polypeptide(L)'
;MGNLLSTKLPIGSPGRAPMLRSVFELRQITKGMQQLSCDVVFGSPSADCLGTGVCKISALGVMPGIKSGSRDCARAPGILAPIDGGAGVSMVFAREMMCTKLLRNQFRKGVLTLESSYRLPATIISALALRIRTLKKGEYRVEEVDGFIRINFR
;
A
#
# COMPACT_ATOMS: atom_id res chain seq x y z
N MET A 1 16.00 -29.24 47.52
CA MET A 1 15.67 -28.04 48.34
C MET A 1 16.75 -27.00 48.03
N GLY A 2 16.56 -25.84 47.42
CA GLY A 2 15.43 -25.12 46.85
C GLY A 2 15.89 -23.66 46.64
N ASN A 3 15.68 -23.11 45.44
CA ASN A 3 15.46 -21.68 45.12
C ASN A 3 16.63 -20.67 45.39
N LEU A 4 16.90 -19.59 44.64
CA LEU A 4 16.17 -18.81 43.64
C LEU A 4 17.17 -18.20 42.63
N LEU A 5 16.91 -18.36 41.33
CA LEU A 5 17.48 -17.56 40.25
C LEU A 5 16.76 -16.21 40.19
N SER A 6 17.46 -15.11 40.46
CA SER A 6 16.97 -13.74 40.24
C SER A 6 17.55 -13.21 38.94
N THR A 7 16.88 -13.49 37.82
CA THR A 7 17.14 -12.81 36.55
C THR A 7 16.19 -11.63 36.43
N LYS A 8 16.71 -10.43 36.71
CA LYS A 8 16.07 -9.16 36.37
C LYS A 8 15.95 -9.08 34.84
N LEU A 9 14.72 -9.15 34.34
CA LEU A 9 14.39 -8.76 32.96
C LEU A 9 14.46 -7.23 32.87
N PRO A 10 15.14 -6.65 31.86
CA PRO A 10 15.00 -5.22 31.60
C PRO A 10 13.61 -4.94 31.01
N ILE A 11 12.87 -4.09 31.72
CA ILE A 11 11.65 -3.43 31.25
C ILE A 11 12.06 -2.51 30.10
N GLY A 12 11.94 -3.00 28.88
CA GLY A 12 12.12 -2.25 27.64
C GLY A 12 10.77 -1.74 27.12
N SER A 13 10.49 -0.47 27.40
CA SER A 13 9.63 0.49 26.69
C SER A 13 8.51 -0.02 25.75
N PRO A 14 7.21 0.20 26.06
CA PRO A 14 6.14 0.02 25.09
C PRO A 14 5.99 1.31 24.26
N GLY A 15 6.40 1.31 22.99
CA GLY A 15 6.32 2.57 22.23
C GLY A 15 6.40 2.54 20.72
N ARG A 16 6.41 1.38 20.04
CA ARG A 16 6.55 1.33 18.57
C ARG A 16 5.74 0.25 17.82
N ALA A 17 4.73 -0.35 18.47
CA ALA A 17 4.05 -1.53 17.94
C ALA A 17 2.72 -1.37 17.14
N PRO A 18 2.13 -0.19 16.84
CA PRO A 18 0.88 -0.17 16.08
C PRO A 18 1.10 -0.46 14.58
N MET A 19 2.22 -0.01 14.02
CA MET A 19 2.41 0.08 12.56
C MET A 19 2.75 -1.26 11.88
N LEU A 20 3.48 -2.15 12.58
CA LEU A 20 3.80 -3.49 12.08
C LEU A 20 2.56 -4.40 12.07
N ARG A 21 1.58 -4.14 12.95
CA ARG A 21 0.31 -4.88 12.97
C ARG A 21 -0.47 -4.64 11.69
N SER A 22 -0.62 -3.39 11.26
CA SER A 22 -1.44 -3.04 10.10
C SER A 22 -1.00 -3.74 8.81
N VAL A 23 0.31 -3.87 8.57
CA VAL A 23 0.81 -4.54 7.36
C VAL A 23 0.80 -6.07 7.48
N PHE A 24 1.00 -6.61 8.68
CA PHE A 24 0.83 -8.05 8.92
C PHE A 24 -0.63 -8.47 8.80
N GLU A 25 -1.56 -7.66 9.29
CA GLU A 25 -3.00 -7.84 9.13
C GLU A 25 -3.39 -7.81 7.65
N LEU A 26 -2.85 -6.87 6.85
CA LEU A 26 -3.06 -6.89 5.41
C LEU A 26 -2.64 -8.19 4.75
N ARG A 27 -1.48 -8.74 5.12
CA ARG A 27 -1.00 -10.04 4.61
C ARG A 27 -1.86 -11.21 5.10
N GLN A 28 -2.39 -11.13 6.33
CA GLN A 28 -3.28 -12.14 6.91
C GLN A 28 -4.65 -12.16 6.20
N ILE A 29 -5.21 -11.00 5.84
CA ILE A 29 -6.47 -10.89 5.07
C ILE A 29 -6.35 -11.55 3.68
N THR A 30 -5.13 -11.65 3.15
CA THR A 30 -4.84 -12.08 1.78
C THR A 30 -4.04 -13.38 1.73
N LYS A 31 -4.06 -14.16 2.82
CA LYS A 31 -3.30 -15.41 2.99
C LYS A 31 -3.66 -16.41 1.88
N GLY A 32 -2.65 -16.82 1.10
CA GLY A 32 -2.80 -17.71 -0.06
C GLY A 32 -2.84 -17.00 -1.42
N MET A 33 -2.91 -15.67 -1.45
CA MET A 33 -2.80 -14.87 -2.68
C MET A 33 -1.37 -14.37 -2.89
N GLN A 34 -0.90 -14.33 -4.14
CA GLN A 34 0.35 -13.66 -4.50
C GLN A 34 0.22 -12.18 -4.16
N GLN A 35 1.15 -11.66 -3.36
CA GLN A 35 1.16 -10.27 -2.92
C GLN A 35 2.52 -9.66 -3.14
N LEU A 36 2.51 -8.38 -3.49
CA LEU A 36 3.72 -7.61 -3.71
C LEU A 36 3.63 -6.32 -2.90
N SER A 37 4.58 -6.14 -1.98
CA SER A 37 4.78 -4.85 -1.33
C SER A 37 5.25 -3.84 -2.37
N CYS A 38 4.67 -2.65 -2.35
CA CYS A 38 5.00 -1.61 -3.31
C CYS A 38 5.03 -0.22 -2.66
N ASP A 39 5.67 0.71 -3.34
CA ASP A 39 5.52 2.13 -3.10
C ASP A 39 4.82 2.79 -4.27
N VAL A 40 3.78 3.56 -3.96
CA VAL A 40 2.99 4.31 -4.94
C VAL A 40 3.29 5.79 -4.78
N VAL A 41 3.67 6.44 -5.87
CA VAL A 41 3.73 7.90 -6.00
C VAL A 41 2.46 8.34 -6.71
N PHE A 42 1.69 9.21 -6.08
CA PHE A 42 0.43 9.72 -6.60
C PHE A 42 0.64 10.95 -7.46
N GLY A 43 -0.30 11.18 -8.38
CA GLY A 43 -0.26 12.23 -9.39
C GLY A 43 -0.36 11.65 -10.81
N SER A 44 -0.15 12.49 -11.81
CA SER A 44 -0.23 12.11 -13.22
C SER A 44 1.15 12.09 -13.87
N PRO A 45 1.57 10.99 -14.53
CA PRO A 45 2.85 10.94 -15.23
C PRO A 45 2.99 12.01 -16.33
N SER A 46 1.89 12.41 -16.95
CA SER A 46 1.87 13.43 -18.01
C SER A 46 1.99 14.86 -17.48
N ALA A 47 1.92 15.06 -16.17
CA ALA A 47 2.00 16.37 -15.51
C ALA A 47 3.11 16.41 -14.44
N ASP A 48 4.21 15.69 -14.67
CA ASP A 48 5.36 15.64 -13.74
C ASP A 48 4.97 15.22 -12.31
N CYS A 49 4.12 14.19 -12.21
CA CYS A 49 3.49 13.71 -10.97
C CYS A 49 2.64 14.75 -10.21
N LEU A 50 2.17 15.81 -10.88
CA LEU A 50 1.15 16.71 -10.34
C LEU A 50 -0.27 16.17 -10.59
N GLY A 51 -1.25 16.71 -9.89
CA GLY A 51 -2.67 16.33 -10.06
C GLY A 51 -3.08 15.08 -9.29
N THR A 52 -4.03 14.33 -9.83
CA THR A 52 -4.60 13.13 -9.20
C THR A 52 -4.27 11.86 -9.99
N GLY A 53 -4.22 10.74 -9.26
CA GLY A 53 -4.03 9.41 -9.83
C GLY A 53 -2.73 8.75 -9.42
N VAL A 54 -2.19 7.90 -10.28
CA VAL A 54 -0.98 7.12 -10.02
C VAL A 54 0.13 7.56 -10.99
N CYS A 55 1.18 8.15 -10.43
CA CYS A 55 2.35 8.57 -11.20
C CYS A 55 3.36 7.43 -11.37
N LYS A 56 3.60 6.68 -10.30
CA LYS A 56 4.58 5.58 -10.31
C LYS A 56 4.22 4.53 -9.29
N ILE A 57 4.43 3.27 -9.64
CA ILE A 57 4.37 2.12 -8.74
C ILE A 57 5.72 1.42 -8.79
N SER A 58 6.36 1.26 -7.63
CA SER A 58 7.65 0.57 -7.52
C SER A 58 7.49 -0.67 -6.65
N ALA A 59 7.88 -1.83 -7.16
CA ALA A 59 7.93 -3.07 -6.38
C ALA A 59 9.04 -2.97 -5.33
N LEU A 60 8.76 -3.40 -4.10
CA LEU A 60 9.73 -3.48 -3.02
C LEU A 60 10.10 -4.95 -2.79
N GLY A 61 11.35 -5.31 -3.06
CA GLY A 61 11.84 -6.68 -2.89
C GLY A 61 11.96 -7.13 -1.42
N VAL A 62 12.20 -6.17 -0.53
CA VAL A 62 12.18 -6.34 0.93
C VAL A 62 11.53 -5.08 1.48
N MET A 63 10.59 -5.20 2.42
CA MET A 63 9.99 -4.00 3.02
C MET A 63 11.11 -3.16 3.64
N PRO A 64 11.39 -1.94 3.12
CA PRO A 64 12.33 -1.06 3.77
C PRO A 64 11.78 -0.77 5.17
N GLY A 65 12.66 -0.75 6.18
CA GLY A 65 12.29 -0.36 7.54
C GLY A 65 11.49 0.93 7.48
N ILE A 66 10.19 0.82 7.77
CA ILE A 66 9.20 1.86 7.51
C ILE A 66 9.51 3.04 8.42
N LYS A 67 10.13 4.09 7.86
CA LYS A 67 10.29 5.36 8.57
C LYS A 67 8.92 6.05 8.55
N SER A 68 8.32 6.16 9.73
CA SER A 68 7.14 6.98 9.97
C SER A 68 7.40 8.41 9.46
N GLY A 69 6.60 8.85 8.51
CA GLY A 69 6.74 10.17 7.89
C GLY A 69 7.70 10.17 6.71
N SER A 70 7.22 9.70 5.56
CA SER A 70 7.66 10.33 4.32
C SER A 70 7.32 11.81 4.45
N ARG A 71 8.34 12.69 4.54
CA ARG A 71 8.12 14.15 4.43
C ARG A 71 7.43 14.50 3.11
N ASP A 72 7.56 13.61 2.12
CA ASP A 72 6.91 13.70 0.83
C ASP A 72 5.50 13.13 0.90
N CYS A 73 4.53 14.03 1.06
CA CYS A 73 3.09 13.81 1.01
C CYS A 73 2.55 13.34 -0.38
N ALA A 74 3.44 12.83 -1.24
CA ALA A 74 3.12 12.34 -2.57
C ALA A 74 3.25 10.81 -2.69
N ARG A 75 3.84 10.15 -1.68
CA ARG A 75 4.13 8.71 -1.71
C ARG A 75 3.40 7.97 -0.59
N ALA A 76 2.92 6.76 -0.87
CA ALA A 76 2.42 5.85 0.14
C ALA A 76 2.91 4.41 -0.11
N PRO A 77 3.36 3.70 0.94
CA PRO A 77 3.60 2.27 0.85
C PRO A 77 2.28 1.51 0.88
N GLY A 78 2.18 0.47 0.07
CA GLY A 78 0.99 -0.36 -0.07
C GLY A 78 1.31 -1.79 -0.45
N ILE A 79 0.24 -2.55 -0.68
CA ILE A 79 0.29 -3.94 -1.16
C ILE A 79 -0.54 -4.03 -2.43
N LEU A 80 -0.02 -4.76 -3.40
CA LEU A 80 -0.73 -5.18 -4.59
C LEU A 80 -1.05 -6.67 -4.50
N ALA A 81 -2.26 -7.03 -4.91
CA ALA A 81 -2.71 -8.42 -5.04
C ALA A 81 -3.51 -8.58 -6.34
N PRO A 82 -3.38 -9.70 -7.06
CA PRO A 82 -4.20 -9.96 -8.24
C PRO A 82 -5.65 -10.20 -7.80
N ILE A 83 -6.60 -9.77 -8.62
CA ILE A 83 -8.01 -10.12 -8.48
C ILE A 83 -8.50 -10.77 -9.77
N ASP A 84 -9.61 -11.50 -9.68
CA ASP A 84 -10.30 -12.09 -10.83
C ASP A 84 -9.33 -12.93 -11.71
N GLY A 85 -8.45 -13.72 -11.09
CA GLY A 85 -7.45 -14.54 -11.79
C GLY A 85 -6.38 -13.75 -12.55
N GLY A 86 -6.04 -12.54 -12.07
CA GLY A 86 -5.08 -11.64 -12.69
C GLY A 86 -5.69 -10.70 -13.75
N ALA A 87 -7.01 -10.76 -13.97
CA ALA A 87 -7.72 -9.81 -14.84
C ALA A 87 -7.84 -8.42 -14.21
N GLY A 88 -7.54 -8.27 -12.92
CA GLY A 88 -7.42 -6.97 -12.27
C GLY A 88 -6.34 -6.99 -11.19
N VAL A 89 -6.12 -5.83 -10.57
CA VAL A 89 -5.24 -5.69 -9.41
C VAL A 89 -5.95 -4.91 -8.31
N SER A 90 -5.83 -5.41 -7.08
CA SER A 90 -6.25 -4.70 -5.87
C SER A 90 -5.04 -4.03 -5.26
N MET A 91 -5.20 -2.77 -4.88
CA MET A 91 -4.19 -1.95 -4.23
C MET A 91 -4.70 -1.58 -2.85
N VAL A 92 -3.90 -1.86 -1.83
CA VAL A 92 -4.30 -1.65 -0.44
C VAL A 92 -3.24 -0.85 0.31
N PHE A 93 -3.69 0.13 1.07
CA PHE A 93 -2.85 1.01 1.88
C PHE A 93 -3.37 1.04 3.30
N ALA A 94 -2.48 1.16 4.28
CA ALA A 94 -2.88 1.51 5.63
C ALA A 94 -3.10 3.03 5.70
N ARG A 95 -4.24 3.49 6.21
CA ARG A 95 -4.60 4.92 6.29
C ARG A 95 -3.61 5.72 7.11
N GLU A 96 -3.08 5.13 8.18
CA GLU A 96 -2.04 5.72 9.03
C GLU A 96 -0.69 5.94 8.31
N MET A 97 -0.46 5.24 7.20
CA MET A 97 0.74 5.39 6.37
C MET A 97 0.64 6.55 5.37
N MET A 98 -0.53 7.19 5.29
CA MET A 98 -0.81 8.25 4.33
C MET A 98 -0.98 9.58 5.06
N CYS A 99 -0.37 10.63 4.51
CA CYS A 99 -0.55 11.95 5.06
C CYS A 99 -1.95 12.51 4.73
N THR A 100 -2.46 13.40 5.58
CA THR A 100 -3.81 13.98 5.42
C THR A 100 -3.99 14.73 4.10
N LYS A 101 -2.92 15.38 3.59
CA LYS A 101 -2.95 16.06 2.29
C LYS A 101 -3.15 15.06 1.14
N LEU A 102 -2.44 13.94 1.17
CA LEU A 102 -2.58 12.88 0.17
C LEU A 102 -4.01 12.33 0.18
N LEU A 103 -4.53 11.99 1.37
CA LEU A 103 -5.88 11.47 1.55
C LEU A 103 -6.94 12.40 0.97
N ARG A 104 -6.87 13.70 1.30
CA ARG A 104 -7.84 14.70 0.84
C ARG A 104 -7.77 14.97 -0.66
N ASN A 105 -6.58 14.89 -1.24
CA ASN A 105 -6.37 15.21 -2.66
C ASN A 105 -6.69 14.02 -3.56
N GLN A 106 -6.24 12.83 -3.19
CA GLN A 106 -6.28 11.64 -4.06
C GLN A 106 -7.55 10.80 -3.88
N PHE A 107 -8.17 10.83 -2.70
CA PHE A 107 -9.33 9.98 -2.36
C PHE A 107 -10.56 10.81 -2.02
N ARG A 108 -10.66 12.03 -2.56
CA ARG A 108 -11.77 12.93 -2.32
C ARG A 108 -13.08 12.25 -2.76
N LYS A 109 -14.12 12.31 -1.92
CA LYS A 109 -15.44 11.68 -2.17
C LYS A 109 -15.39 10.14 -2.31
N GLY A 110 -14.34 9.48 -1.81
CA GLY A 110 -14.25 8.02 -1.87
C GLY A 110 -13.97 7.50 -3.29
N VAL A 111 -13.35 8.31 -4.15
CA VAL A 111 -12.92 7.91 -5.48
C VAL A 111 -11.46 8.30 -5.71
N LEU A 112 -10.73 7.46 -6.43
CA LEU A 112 -9.44 7.76 -7.02
C LEU A 112 -9.63 7.98 -8.51
N THR A 113 -9.26 9.16 -9.00
CA THR A 113 -9.32 9.48 -10.43
C THR A 113 -7.96 9.24 -11.08
N LEU A 114 -7.91 8.39 -12.10
CA LEU A 114 -6.79 8.27 -13.02
C LEU A 114 -7.06 9.12 -14.25
N GLU A 115 -6.39 10.27 -14.35
CA GLU A 115 -6.52 11.19 -15.50
C GLU A 115 -5.97 10.57 -16.79
N SER A 116 -4.95 9.72 -16.67
CA SER A 116 -4.31 9.02 -17.77
C SER A 116 -4.14 7.53 -17.46
N SER A 117 -4.06 6.73 -18.52
CA SER A 117 -3.80 5.30 -18.38
C SER A 117 -2.36 5.09 -17.90
N TYR A 118 -2.19 4.27 -16.85
CA TYR A 118 -0.88 3.98 -16.26
C TYR A 118 -0.39 2.59 -16.66
N ARG A 119 0.78 2.49 -17.30
CA ARG A 119 1.37 1.19 -17.67
C ARG A 119 2.04 0.56 -16.46
N LEU A 120 1.63 -0.66 -16.11
CA LEU A 120 2.22 -1.42 -15.01
C LEU A 120 3.66 -1.85 -15.37
N PRO A 121 4.62 -1.76 -14.44
CA PRO A 121 5.96 -2.31 -14.61
C PRO A 121 5.91 -3.83 -14.87
N ALA A 122 6.75 -4.32 -15.79
CA ALA A 122 6.82 -5.75 -16.12
C ALA A 122 7.13 -6.64 -14.90
N THR A 123 7.88 -6.11 -13.94
CA THR A 123 8.19 -6.78 -12.66
C THR A 123 6.94 -7.03 -11.83
N ILE A 124 5.98 -6.10 -11.80
CA ILE A 124 4.71 -6.26 -11.08
C ILE A 124 3.80 -7.25 -11.81
N ILE A 125 3.71 -7.12 -13.14
CA ILE A 125 2.90 -8.01 -13.98
C ILE A 125 3.34 -9.46 -13.79
N SER A 126 4.65 -9.72 -13.85
CA SER A 126 5.20 -11.06 -13.67
C SER A 126 5.06 -11.58 -12.23
N ALA A 127 5.38 -10.76 -11.23
CA ALA A 127 5.33 -11.17 -9.82
C ALA A 127 3.92 -11.53 -9.33
N LEU A 128 2.88 -10.92 -9.91
CA LEU A 128 1.48 -11.13 -9.53
C LEU A 128 0.68 -11.90 -10.60
N ALA A 129 1.35 -12.44 -11.62
CA ALA A 129 0.74 -13.13 -12.75
C ALA A 129 -0.46 -12.35 -13.38
N LEU A 130 -0.30 -11.04 -13.56
CA LEU A 130 -1.36 -10.17 -14.09
C LEU A 130 -1.53 -10.39 -15.60
N ARG A 131 -2.79 -10.41 -16.04
CA ARG A 131 -3.20 -10.41 -17.44
C ARG A 131 -3.33 -8.99 -17.98
N ILE A 132 -3.61 -8.03 -17.10
CA ILE A 132 -3.61 -6.60 -17.43
C ILE A 132 -2.20 -6.04 -17.44
N ARG A 133 -1.94 -5.12 -18.38
CA ARG A 133 -0.66 -4.41 -18.49
C ARG A 133 -0.77 -2.92 -18.18
N THR A 134 -1.99 -2.42 -18.09
CA THR A 134 -2.30 -0.99 -17.98
C THR A 134 -3.49 -0.81 -17.07
N LEU A 135 -3.40 0.11 -16.12
CA LEU A 135 -4.54 0.66 -15.40
C LEU A 135 -5.18 1.69 -16.30
N LYS A 136 -6.46 1.53 -16.61
CA LYS A 136 -7.16 2.43 -17.54
C LYS A 136 -7.39 3.80 -16.87
N LYS A 137 -7.51 4.85 -17.67
CA LYS A 137 -8.06 6.11 -17.16
C LYS A 137 -9.49 5.89 -16.66
N GLY A 138 -9.89 6.62 -15.63
CA GLY A 138 -11.24 6.52 -15.06
C GLY A 138 -11.30 6.80 -13.57
N GLU A 139 -12.48 6.65 -13.00
CA GLU A 139 -12.72 6.78 -11.57
C GLU A 139 -12.83 5.39 -10.94
N TYR A 140 -12.09 5.20 -9.86
CA TYR A 140 -12.03 3.95 -9.12
C TYR A 140 -12.57 4.17 -7.72
N ARG A 141 -13.52 3.33 -7.32
CA ARG A 141 -14.08 3.39 -5.98
C ARG A 141 -13.02 3.06 -4.94
N VAL A 142 -12.98 3.87 -3.89
CA VAL A 142 -12.14 3.69 -2.71
C VAL A 142 -13.02 3.08 -1.62
N GLU A 143 -12.60 1.93 -1.11
CA GLU A 143 -13.25 1.26 0.01
C GLU A 143 -12.39 1.47 1.26
N GLU A 144 -12.98 2.03 2.31
CA GLU A 144 -12.33 2.16 3.62
C GLU A 144 -12.88 1.09 4.57
N VAL A 145 -12.01 0.21 5.06
CA VAL A 145 -12.38 -0.88 5.99
C VAL A 145 -11.27 -1.04 7.01
N ASP A 146 -11.59 -0.97 8.30
CA ASP A 146 -10.67 -1.21 9.43
C ASP A 146 -9.36 -0.40 9.36
N GLY A 147 -9.44 0.86 8.90
CA GLY A 147 -8.27 1.73 8.78
C GLY A 147 -7.41 1.44 7.55
N PHE A 148 -7.87 0.59 6.63
CA PHE A 148 -7.27 0.36 5.32
C PHE A 148 -8.07 1.02 4.22
N ILE A 149 -7.36 1.46 3.19
CA ILE A 149 -7.91 1.96 1.94
C ILE A 149 -7.63 0.94 0.85
N ARG A 150 -8.69 0.45 0.21
CA ARG A 150 -8.64 -0.52 -0.88
C ARG A 150 -9.19 0.07 -2.17
N ILE A 151 -8.51 -0.23 -3.27
CA ILE A 151 -8.88 0.22 -4.62
C ILE A 151 -8.74 -0.99 -5.54
N ASN A 152 -9.80 -1.30 -6.29
CA ASN A 152 -9.81 -2.41 -7.23
C ASN A 152 -9.78 -1.89 -8.66
N PHE A 153 -8.73 -2.21 -9.40
CA PHE A 153 -8.57 -1.87 -10.81
C PHE A 153 -8.97 -3.08 -11.65
N ARG A 154 -10.08 -2.96 -12.38
CA ARG A 154 -10.63 -3.97 -13.31
C ARG A 154 -10.60 -3.47 -14.76
#